data_AF-A0A2M9A6P3-F1
#
_entry.id   AF-A0A2M9A6P3-F1
#
_cell.length_a   1.000
_cell.length_b   1.000
_cell.length_c   1.000
_cell.angle_alpha   90.00
_cell.angle_beta   90.00
_cell.angle_gamma   90.00
#
_symmetry.space_group_name_H-M   'P 1'
#
loop_
_entity.id
_entity.type
_entity.pdbx_description
1 polymer ?
#
loop_
_entity_poly.entity_id
_entity_poly.type
_entity_poly.pdbx_seq_one_letter_code
_entity_poly.pdbx_strand_id
1 'polypeptide(L)'
;MAKSTFFTGQPVFAQLCKYLDRDEILRISTESGGERYRKSFDAWTHLLSMLYAVVMRFDSLREIEASALTFVSRMPHLQMSCVPKRSTLG
;
A
#
# COMPACT_ATOMS: atom_id res chain seq x y z
N MET A 1 26.93 -14.69 -15.18
CA MET A 1 26.67 -14.51 -13.72
C MET A 1 25.25 -14.00 -13.55
N ALA A 2 24.35 -14.81 -12.98
CA ALA A 2 23.00 -14.36 -12.65
C ALA A 2 23.08 -13.31 -11.53
N LYS A 3 22.61 -12.09 -11.77
CA LYS A 3 22.48 -11.08 -10.72
C LYS A 3 21.50 -11.62 -9.68
N SER A 4 21.94 -11.74 -8.43
CA SER A 4 21.04 -12.07 -7.32
C SER A 4 19.92 -11.01 -7.25
N THR A 5 18.67 -11.44 -7.30
CA THR A 5 17.48 -10.58 -7.14
C THR A 5 17.22 -10.19 -5.68
N PHE A 6 18.07 -10.62 -4.75
CA PHE A 6 18.09 -10.17 -3.36
C PHE A 6 18.50 -8.70 -3.30
N PHE A 7 17.51 -7.82 -3.41
CA PHE A 7 17.64 -6.39 -3.23
C PHE A 7 17.87 -6.10 -1.74
N THR A 8 19.12 -5.94 -1.33
CA THR A 8 19.55 -5.59 0.04
C THR A 8 19.21 -4.16 0.49
N GLY A 9 18.32 -3.46 -0.25
CA GLY A 9 17.81 -2.13 0.10
C GLY A 9 16.29 -1.99 0.03
N GLN A 10 15.55 -3.02 -0.38
CA GLN A 10 14.07 -2.97 -0.41
C GLN A 10 13.53 -3.46 0.95
N PRO A 11 12.68 -2.67 1.64
CA PRO A 11 12.03 -3.11 2.87
C PRO A 11 11.32 -4.46 2.67
N VAL A 12 11.34 -5.34 3.68
CA VAL A 12 10.66 -6.67 3.62
C VAL A 12 9.21 -6.53 3.17
N PHE A 13 8.53 -5.48 3.65
CA PHE A 13 7.17 -5.12 3.22
C PHE A 13 7.03 -4.99 1.69
N ALA A 14 7.94 -4.29 1.03
CA ALA A 14 7.91 -4.11 -0.42
C ALA A 14 8.16 -5.42 -1.18
N GLN A 15 8.94 -6.34 -0.60
CA GLN A 15 9.15 -7.67 -1.17
C GLN A 15 7.88 -8.52 -1.07
N LEU A 16 7.15 -8.44 0.05
CA LEU A 16 5.85 -9.10 0.22
C LEU A 16 4.82 -8.56 -0.78
N CYS A 17 4.80 -7.25 -1.01
CA CYS A 17 3.86 -6.63 -1.94
C CYS A 17 4.08 -7.06 -3.40
N LYS A 18 5.26 -7.56 -3.78
CA LYS A 18 5.51 -8.09 -5.14
C LYS A 18 4.69 -9.33 -5.48
N TYR A 19 4.17 -10.03 -4.47
CA TYR A 19 3.30 -11.19 -4.67
C TYR A 19 1.83 -10.81 -4.82
N LEU A 20 1.49 -9.53 -4.73
CA LEU A 20 0.15 -9.02 -4.93
C LEU A 20 0.01 -8.48 -6.36
N ASP A 21 -1.02 -8.93 -7.07
CA ASP A 21 -1.36 -8.42 -8.39
C ASP A 21 -2.26 -7.18 -8.24
N ARG A 22 -1.70 -6.01 -8.56
CA ARG A 22 -2.40 -4.73 -8.47
C ARG A 22 -3.63 -4.68 -9.37
N ASP A 23 -3.51 -5.17 -10.60
CA ASP A 23 -4.59 -5.05 -11.58
C ASP A 23 -5.75 -5.97 -11.20
N GLU A 24 -5.45 -7.16 -10.67
CA GLU A 24 -6.46 -8.06 -10.13
C GLU A 24 -7.18 -7.47 -8.91
N ILE A 25 -6.44 -6.85 -7.98
CA ILE A 25 -7.04 -6.19 -6.80
C ILE A 25 -7.97 -5.04 -7.23
N LEU A 26 -7.54 -4.23 -8.19
CA LEU A 26 -8.35 -3.13 -8.72
C LEU A 26 -9.57 -3.65 -9.47
N ARG A 27 -9.44 -4.76 -10.22
CA ARG A 27 -10.55 -5.42 -10.90
C ARG A 27 -11.60 -5.90 -9.90
N ILE A 28 -11.19 -6.66 -8.87
CA ILE A 28 -12.08 -7.16 -7.82
C ILE A 28 -12.79 -6.00 -7.10
N SER A 29 -12.04 -4.94 -6.74
CA SER A 29 -12.62 -3.75 -6.10
C SER A 29 -13.66 -3.07 -6.99
N THR A 30 -13.36 -2.94 -8.29
CA THR A 30 -14.27 -2.32 -9.27
C THR A 30 -15.54 -3.15 -9.43
N GLU A 31 -15.41 -4.47 -9.61
CA GLU A 31 -16.54 -5.40 -9.72
C GLU A 31 -17.42 -5.39 -8.46
N SER A 32 -16.81 -5.18 -7.29
CA SER A 32 -17.50 -5.04 -6.00
C SER A 32 -18.08 -3.63 -5.75
N GLY A 33 -17.88 -2.68 -6.68
CA GLY A 33 -18.32 -1.29 -6.55
C GLY A 33 -17.46 -0.41 -5.62
N GLY A 34 -16.35 -0.92 -5.10
CA GLY A 34 -15.45 -0.25 -4.16
C GLY A 34 -14.68 0.94 -4.77
N GLU A 35 -14.48 0.95 -6.09
CA GLU A 35 -13.85 2.07 -6.78
C GLU A 35 -14.84 3.17 -7.20
N ARG A 36 -16.14 3.01 -6.93
CA ARG A 36 -17.16 4.00 -7.34
C ARG A 36 -16.98 5.30 -6.57
N TYR A 37 -16.91 6.43 -7.29
CA TYR A 37 -16.68 7.79 -6.74
C TYR A 37 -15.32 8.03 -6.07
N ARG A 38 -14.41 7.07 -6.16
CA ARG A 38 -13.08 7.21 -5.61
C ARG A 38 -12.27 8.24 -6.40
N LYS A 39 -11.67 9.20 -5.68
CA LYS A 39 -10.81 10.24 -6.29
C LYS A 39 -9.36 9.81 -6.44
N SER A 40 -8.73 9.42 -5.33
CA SER A 40 -7.27 9.18 -5.32
C SER A 40 -6.81 8.05 -4.40
N PHE A 41 -7.68 7.40 -3.62
CA PHE A 41 -7.29 6.36 -2.64
C PHE A 41 -7.92 4.99 -3.00
N ASP A 42 -7.21 4.11 -3.73
CA ASP A 42 -7.78 2.85 -4.30
C ASP A 42 -7.86 1.78 -3.25
N ALA A 43 -8.58 0.70 -3.56
CA ALA A 43 -8.31 -0.59 -2.95
C ALA A 43 -6.82 -0.95 -2.87
N TRP A 44 -6.02 -0.71 -3.91
CA TRP A 44 -4.56 -0.89 -3.86
C TRP A 44 -3.86 -0.04 -2.78
N THR A 45 -4.02 1.29 -2.82
CA THR A 45 -3.42 2.19 -1.82
C THR A 45 -3.97 1.92 -0.42
N HIS A 46 -5.26 1.57 -0.30
CA HIS A 46 -5.90 1.22 0.95
C HIS A 46 -5.35 -0.08 1.53
N LEU A 47 -5.27 -1.14 0.72
CA LEU A 47 -4.71 -2.43 1.09
C LEU A 47 -3.27 -2.29 1.57
N LEU A 48 -2.43 -1.59 0.80
CA LEU A 48 -1.04 -1.34 1.17
C LEU A 48 -0.93 -0.57 2.50
N SER A 49 -1.79 0.42 2.71
CA SER A 49 -1.82 1.20 3.97
C SER A 49 -2.18 0.33 5.17
N MET A 50 -3.17 -0.55 5.01
CA MET A 50 -3.60 -1.47 6.07
C MET A 50 -2.58 -2.57 6.35
N LEU A 51 -2.00 -3.18 5.30
CA LEU A 51 -0.93 -4.17 5.46
C LEU A 51 0.29 -3.55 6.15
N TYR A 52 0.65 -2.32 5.78
CA TYR A 52 1.77 -1.62 6.41
C TYR A 52 1.51 -1.40 7.90
N ALA A 53 0.28 -1.04 8.28
CA ALA A 53 -0.14 -0.90 9.67
C ALA A 53 0.02 -2.21 10.46
N VAL A 54 -0.38 -3.34 9.86
CA VAL A 54 -0.23 -4.67 10.48
C VAL A 54 1.25 -5.03 10.66
N VAL A 55 2.09 -4.83 9.65
CA VAL A 55 3.53 -5.14 9.72
C VAL A 55 4.25 -4.26 10.74
N MET A 56 3.87 -2.99 10.84
CA MET A 56 4.45 -2.04 11.79
C MET A 56 3.81 -2.09 13.19
N ARG A 57 2.75 -2.90 13.36
CA ARG A 57 1.96 -3.01 14.60
C ARG A 57 1.42 -1.67 15.08
N PHE A 58 0.82 -0.91 14.17
CA PHE A 58 0.08 0.30 14.53
C PHE A 58 -1.29 -0.07 15.10
N ASP A 59 -1.60 0.49 16.26
CA ASP A 59 -2.84 0.24 17.00
C ASP A 59 -3.89 1.32 16.73
N SER A 60 -3.54 2.37 15.98
CA SER A 60 -4.48 3.44 15.63
C SER A 60 -4.30 4.00 14.22
N LEU A 61 -5.42 4.48 13.63
CA LEU A 61 -5.39 5.20 12.35
C LEU A 61 -4.49 6.45 12.38
N ARG A 62 -4.31 7.04 13.57
CA ARG A 62 -3.44 8.21 13.76
C ARG A 62 -1.96 7.86 13.58
N GLU A 63 -1.54 6.67 14.00
CA GLU A 63 -0.16 6.18 13.78
C GLU A 63 0.09 5.87 12.31
N ILE A 64 -0.92 5.32 11.61
CA ILE A 64 -0.86 5.10 10.16
C ILE A 64 -0.68 6.45 9.45
N GLU A 65 -1.51 7.45 9.77
CA GLU A 65 -1.43 8.79 9.18
C GLU A 65 -0.10 9.49 9.49
N ALA A 66 0.41 9.38 10.73
CA ALA A 66 1.69 9.97 11.13
C ALA A 66 2.88 9.38 10.37
N SER A 67 2.83 8.10 10.01
CA SER A 67 3.89 7.39 9.28
C SER A 67 3.68 7.34 7.76
N ALA A 68 2.52 7.79 7.27
CA ALA A 68 2.07 7.69 5.89
C ALA A 68 3.03 8.34 4.88
N LEU A 69 3.58 9.51 5.21
CA LEU A 69 4.52 10.21 4.32
C LEU A 69 5.82 9.42 4.16
N THR A 70 6.34 8.86 5.25
CA THR A 70 7.53 7.99 5.23
C THR A 70 7.26 6.72 4.44
N PHE A 71 6.08 6.14 4.60
CA PHE A 71 5.66 4.94 3.88
C PHE A 71 5.66 5.16 2.35
N VAL A 72 4.95 6.18 1.87
CA VAL A 72 4.84 6.47 0.43
C VAL A 72 6.19 6.87 -0.18
N SER A 73 6.98 7.69 0.53
CA SER A 73 8.27 8.18 0.02
C SER A 73 9.35 7.09 -0.08
N ARG A 74 9.34 6.09 0.82
CA ARG A 74 10.32 4.99 0.79
C ARG A 74 9.99 3.90 -0.23
N MET A 75 8.76 3.87 -0.76
CA MET A 75 8.28 2.77 -1.59
C MET A 75 7.58 3.24 -2.87
N PRO A 76 8.22 4.10 -3.70
CA PRO A 76 7.58 4.66 -4.90
C PRO A 76 7.21 3.60 -5.95
N HIS A 77 7.94 2.48 -5.97
CA HIS A 77 7.70 1.36 -6.88
C HIS A 77 6.43 0.56 -6.51
N LEU A 78 5.84 0.77 -5.33
CA LEU A 78 4.54 0.19 -4.97
C LEU A 78 3.37 0.98 -5.57
N GLN A 79 3.59 2.05 -6.33
CA GLN A 79 2.57 2.75 -7.10
C GLN A 79 1.35 3.20 -6.25
N MET A 80 1.59 3.66 -5.03
CA MET A 80 0.56 4.31 -4.21
C MET A 80 0.20 5.66 -4.81
N SER A 81 -1.10 5.91 -4.98
CA SER A 81 -1.59 7.12 -5.65
C SER A 81 -1.67 8.33 -4.74
N CYS A 82 -1.69 8.14 -3.41
CA CYS A 82 -1.66 9.25 -2.46
C CYS A 82 -1.18 8.81 -1.07
N VAL A 83 -0.96 9.80 -0.20
CA VAL A 83 -0.63 9.61 1.21
C VAL A 83 -1.91 9.30 2.00
N PRO A 84 -2.00 8.15 2.70
CA PRO A 84 -3.17 7.81 3.50
C PRO A 84 -3.42 8.84 4.60
N LYS A 85 -4.68 9.23 4.78
CA LYS A 85 -5.16 10.11 5.86
C LYS A 85 -6.15 9.36 6.72
N ARG A 86 -6.31 9.72 7.99
CA ARG A 86 -7.27 9.04 8.87
C ARG A 86 -8.69 8.97 8.29
N SER A 87 -9.11 10.02 7.58
CA SER A 87 -10.44 10.09 6.96
C SER A 87 -10.63 9.18 5.74
N THR A 88 -9.55 8.62 5.18
CA THR A 88 -9.61 7.71 4.02
C THR A 88 -9.40 6.24 4.42
N LEU A 89 -9.02 5.96 5.67
CA LEU A 89 -8.72 4.62 6.18
C LEU A 89 -9.93 3.91 6.83
N GLY A 90 -11.09 4.57 6.85
CA GLY A 90 -12.32 4.06 7.44
C GLY A 90 -13.22 3.38 6.43
#